data_AF-A0A2S7F2R4-F1
#
_entry.id   AF-A0A2S7F2R4-F1
#
_cell.length_a   1.000
_cell.length_b   1.000
_cell.length_c   1.000
_cell.angle_alpha   90.00
_cell.angle_beta   90.00
_cell.angle_gamma   90.00
#
_symmetry.space_group_name_H-M   'P 1'
#
loop_
_entity.id
_entity.type
_entity.pdbx_description
1 polymer ?
#
loop_
_entity_poly.entity_id
_entity_poly.type
_entity_poly.pdbx_seq_one_letter_code
_entity_poly.pdbx_strand_id
1 'polypeptide(L)'
;MVLKSMGVPAALALALLSMGCGPAADPPTAPQTPATAAAPAPAPAPAPAADDAPLAAFDERRALDMLEARLAADHVYADAQCLQYAAETDAESAADAAAALPVATASAAIEFAVREKHGDGCPGDPQTAPVRDRYRVERSGAILWYDAAEGGFVGYAQRARDSAGGML
;
A
#
# COMPACT_ATOMS: atom_id res chain seq x y z
N MET A 1 18.52 -45.33 -17.76
CA MET A 1 18.14 -46.15 -16.58
C MET A 1 19.35 -46.37 -15.70
N VAL A 2 19.09 -46.62 -14.42
CA VAL A 2 19.98 -46.95 -13.30
C VAL A 2 20.43 -45.77 -12.43
N LEU A 3 19.68 -45.65 -11.33
CA LEU A 3 19.87 -44.87 -10.13
C LEU A 3 21.10 -45.34 -9.33
N LYS A 4 21.69 -44.43 -8.53
CA LYS A 4 22.44 -44.79 -7.34
C LYS A 4 22.14 -43.81 -6.19
N SER A 5 21.34 -44.30 -5.26
CA SER A 5 21.15 -43.92 -3.85
C SER A 5 22.50 -43.86 -3.10
N MET A 6 22.74 -43.23 -1.94
CA MET A 6 21.97 -43.11 -0.68
C MET A 6 22.81 -42.28 0.32
N GLY A 7 22.19 -41.59 1.29
CA GLY A 7 22.84 -41.22 2.58
C GLY A 7 22.40 -39.89 3.21
N VAL A 8 21.57 -39.97 4.27
CA VAL A 8 21.01 -38.92 5.16
C VAL A 8 21.08 -39.51 6.61
N PRO A 9 20.81 -38.85 7.76
CA PRO A 9 21.03 -37.49 8.32
C PRO A 9 21.82 -37.52 9.67
N ALA A 10 22.01 -36.38 10.35
CA ALA A 10 22.02 -36.34 11.83
C ALA A 10 21.57 -34.98 12.38
N ALA A 11 20.42 -34.98 13.04
CA ALA A 11 19.92 -33.91 13.90
C ALA A 11 20.51 -34.05 15.31
N LEU A 12 20.71 -32.93 16.03
CA LEU A 12 20.87 -32.94 17.47
C LEU A 12 20.00 -31.85 18.10
N ALA A 13 18.96 -32.31 18.78
CA ALA A 13 18.18 -31.57 19.76
C ALA A 13 18.61 -32.02 21.16
N LEU A 14 18.67 -31.11 22.13
CA LEU A 14 18.63 -31.46 23.55
C LEU A 14 17.96 -30.34 24.35
N ALA A 15 16.81 -30.70 24.93
CA ALA A 15 16.08 -29.95 25.94
C ALA A 15 16.56 -30.41 27.34
N LEU A 16 16.51 -29.52 28.32
CA LEU A 16 16.53 -29.89 29.74
C LEU A 16 15.44 -29.09 30.47
N LEU A 17 14.46 -29.83 31.00
CA LEU A 17 13.52 -29.39 32.01
C LEU A 17 14.13 -29.61 33.40
N SER A 18 13.90 -28.69 34.32
CA SER A 18 14.02 -28.94 35.76
C SER A 18 12.79 -28.42 36.49
N MET A 19 12.08 -29.38 37.11
CA MET A 19 10.99 -29.20 38.07
C MET A 19 11.52 -28.76 39.44
N GLY A 20 10.70 -28.05 40.21
CA GLY A 20 10.86 -27.87 41.65
C GLY A 20 9.61 -27.29 42.31
N CYS A 21 8.91 -28.12 43.10
CA CYS A 21 7.70 -27.82 43.89
C CYS A 21 8.04 -27.57 45.38
N GLY A 22 7.26 -26.73 46.06
CA GLY A 22 7.05 -26.76 47.53
C GLY A 22 6.93 -25.38 48.22
N PRO A 23 6.35 -25.31 49.44
CA PRO A 23 4.90 -25.23 49.69
C PRO A 23 4.41 -23.90 50.31
N ALA A 24 3.08 -23.74 50.38
CA ALA A 24 2.37 -22.57 50.93
C ALA A 24 2.41 -22.47 52.46
N ALA A 25 2.44 -21.22 52.98
CA ALA A 25 2.02 -20.86 54.34
C ALA A 25 1.43 -19.44 54.33
N ASP A 26 0.27 -19.30 54.99
CA ASP A 26 -0.52 -18.07 55.17
C ASP A 26 -0.30 -17.51 56.62
N PRO A 27 -0.89 -16.37 57.04
CA PRO A 27 -0.17 -15.13 57.34
C PRO A 27 -0.14 -14.77 58.85
N PRO A 28 0.48 -13.64 59.24
CA PRO A 28 0.04 -12.92 60.42
C PRO A 28 -0.42 -11.47 60.15
N THR A 29 -1.39 -11.10 60.97
CA THR A 29 -2.26 -9.92 61.01
C THR A 29 -1.58 -8.63 61.53
N ALA A 30 -1.98 -7.49 60.93
CA ALA A 30 -2.05 -6.10 61.44
C ALA A 30 -0.73 -5.32 61.73
N PRO A 31 -0.71 -3.95 61.71
CA PRO A 31 -1.85 -3.02 61.82
C PRO A 31 -1.93 -1.90 60.76
N GLN A 32 -3.09 -1.26 60.76
CA GLN A 32 -3.48 -0.13 59.92
C GLN A 32 -2.98 1.20 60.50
N THR A 33 -2.60 2.14 59.64
CA THR A 33 -2.89 3.62 59.64
C THR A 33 -1.76 4.40 58.93
N PRO A 34 -1.98 5.65 58.46
CA PRO A 34 -3.23 6.34 58.14
C PRO A 34 -3.33 6.73 56.64
N ALA A 35 -4.58 6.95 56.21
CA ALA A 35 -4.91 7.47 54.89
C ALA A 35 -4.30 8.88 54.69
N THR A 36 -3.34 8.99 53.79
CA THR A 36 -3.07 10.25 53.10
C THR A 36 -4.15 10.42 52.05
N ALA A 37 -4.97 11.46 52.22
CA ALA A 37 -5.98 11.86 51.26
C ALA A 37 -5.34 12.07 49.88
N ALA A 38 -5.58 11.15 48.95
CA ALA A 38 -5.29 11.34 47.55
C ALA A 38 -6.33 12.30 46.97
N ALA A 39 -5.84 13.41 46.40
CA ALA A 39 -6.65 14.35 45.62
C ALA A 39 -7.43 13.61 44.51
N PRO A 40 -8.65 14.04 44.15
CA PRO A 40 -9.39 13.41 43.07
C PRO A 40 -8.61 13.56 41.75
N ALA A 41 -8.34 12.41 41.11
CA ALA A 41 -7.82 12.39 39.75
C ALA A 41 -8.83 13.07 38.81
N PRO A 42 -8.37 13.95 37.88
CA PRO A 42 -9.27 14.54 36.90
C PRO A 42 -9.83 13.43 35.99
N ALA A 43 -11.13 13.52 35.71
CA ALA A 43 -11.83 12.61 34.81
C ALA A 43 -11.13 12.53 33.44
N PRO A 44 -11.13 11.36 32.78
CA PRO A 44 -10.58 11.24 31.44
C PRO A 44 -11.36 12.15 30.49
N ALA A 45 -10.64 12.95 29.71
CA ALA A 45 -11.19 13.71 28.60
C ALA A 45 -11.92 12.75 27.63
N PRO A 46 -13.03 13.18 27.00
CA PRO A 46 -13.70 12.36 26.01
C PRO A 46 -12.72 12.05 24.87
N ALA A 47 -12.63 10.78 24.50
CA ALA A 47 -11.92 10.36 23.30
C ALA A 47 -12.48 11.15 22.10
N PRO A 48 -11.65 11.56 21.12
CA PRO A 48 -12.17 12.16 19.90
C PRO A 48 -13.18 11.19 19.29
N ALA A 49 -14.36 11.71 18.98
CA ALA A 49 -15.38 10.98 18.27
C ALA A 49 -14.73 10.36 17.03
N ALA A 50 -14.90 9.05 16.85
CA ALA A 50 -14.59 8.42 15.59
C ALA A 50 -15.48 9.13 14.55
N ASP A 51 -14.86 9.96 13.71
CA ASP A 51 -15.51 10.48 12.53
C ASP A 51 -16.12 9.29 11.78
N ASP A 52 -17.43 9.36 11.53
CA ASP A 52 -18.15 8.57 10.54
C ASP A 52 -17.56 8.90 9.15
N ALA A 53 -16.30 8.53 8.94
CA ALA A 53 -15.67 8.56 7.64
C ALA A 53 -16.51 7.65 6.76
N PRO A 54 -17.16 8.17 5.70
CA PRO A 54 -17.82 7.33 4.73
C PRO A 54 -16.82 6.26 4.30
N LEU A 55 -17.23 4.99 4.18
CA LEU A 55 -16.43 3.95 3.54
C LEU A 55 -15.86 4.55 2.26
N ALA A 56 -14.57 4.92 2.29
CA ALA A 56 -14.05 5.93 1.38
C ALA A 56 -14.29 5.45 -0.06
N ALA A 57 -15.15 6.17 -0.79
CA ALA A 57 -15.44 5.85 -2.16
C ALA A 57 -14.10 5.80 -2.92
N PHE A 58 -13.95 4.80 -3.77
CA PHE A 58 -12.80 4.75 -4.67
C PHE A 58 -13.05 5.74 -5.80
N ASP A 59 -12.42 6.90 -5.70
CA ASP A 59 -12.46 7.99 -6.65
C ASP A 59 -11.07 8.30 -7.23
N GLU A 60 -11.03 9.17 -8.24
CA GLU A 60 -9.81 9.53 -8.96
C GLU A 60 -8.74 10.11 -8.04
N ARG A 61 -9.12 11.00 -7.12
CA ARG A 61 -8.16 11.63 -6.20
C ARG A 61 -7.53 10.59 -5.29
N ARG A 62 -8.34 9.71 -4.69
CA ARG A 62 -7.82 8.63 -3.84
C ARG A 62 -6.92 7.68 -4.63
N ALA A 63 -7.29 7.33 -5.86
CA ALA A 63 -6.47 6.47 -6.72
C ALA A 63 -5.14 7.14 -7.09
N LEU A 64 -5.15 8.45 -7.39
CA LEU A 64 -3.96 9.22 -7.68
C LEU A 64 -3.03 9.32 -6.47
N ASP A 65 -3.57 9.62 -5.28
CA ASP A 65 -2.79 9.68 -4.04
C ASP A 65 -2.07 8.34 -3.77
N MET A 66 -2.75 7.22 -4.02
CA MET A 66 -2.16 5.88 -3.89
C MET A 66 -1.02 5.65 -4.88
N LEU A 67 -1.21 6.08 -6.13
CA LEU A 67 -0.19 5.96 -7.17
C LEU A 67 1.02 6.84 -6.85
N GLU A 68 0.82 8.13 -6.59
CA GLU A 68 1.89 9.07 -6.28
C GLU A 68 2.69 8.64 -5.05
N ALA A 69 2.01 8.22 -3.98
CA ALA A 69 2.68 7.70 -2.78
C ALA A 69 3.55 6.48 -3.09
N ARG A 70 3.06 5.56 -3.93
CA ARG A 70 3.82 4.36 -4.33
C ARG A 70 5.05 4.72 -5.15
N LEU A 71 4.88 5.56 -6.17
CA LEU A 71 5.96 5.96 -7.07
C LEU A 71 7.04 6.77 -6.35
N ALA A 72 6.63 7.63 -5.41
CA ALA A 72 7.55 8.38 -4.55
C ALA A 72 8.33 7.46 -3.61
N ALA A 73 7.67 6.52 -2.94
CA ALA A 73 8.33 5.58 -2.03
C ALA A 73 9.39 4.73 -2.76
N ASP A 74 9.08 4.31 -3.98
CA ASP A 74 9.98 3.50 -4.82
C ASP A 74 10.99 4.34 -5.61
N HIS A 75 10.97 5.68 -5.48
CA HIS A 75 11.86 6.62 -6.18
C HIS A 75 11.91 6.35 -7.69
N VAL A 76 10.75 6.05 -8.26
CA VAL A 76 10.58 5.63 -9.65
C VAL A 76 11.11 6.69 -10.62
N TYR A 77 11.00 7.95 -10.24
CA TYR A 77 11.33 9.09 -11.06
C TYR A 77 12.25 10.05 -10.31
N ALA A 78 13.45 10.26 -10.84
CA ALA A 78 14.41 11.23 -10.29
C ALA A 78 13.94 12.69 -10.49
N ASP A 79 13.06 12.90 -11.46
CA ASP A 79 12.56 14.19 -11.94
C ASP A 79 11.06 14.37 -11.66
N ALA A 80 10.56 13.83 -10.54
CA ALA A 80 9.13 13.85 -10.21
C ALA A 80 8.48 15.26 -10.28
N GLN A 81 9.22 16.34 -9.99
CA GLN A 81 8.74 17.72 -10.12
C GLN A 81 8.42 18.15 -11.57
N CYS A 82 8.93 17.42 -12.55
CA CYS A 82 8.73 17.65 -13.98
C CYS A 82 7.72 16.69 -14.59
N LEU A 83 6.87 16.08 -13.77
CA LEU A 83 5.81 15.20 -14.21
C LEU A 83 4.45 15.78 -13.86
N GLN A 84 3.47 15.42 -14.69
CA GLN A 84 2.06 15.63 -14.42
C GLN A 84 1.32 14.31 -14.60
N TYR A 85 0.33 14.08 -13.74
CA TYR A 85 -0.54 12.91 -13.78
C TYR A 85 -1.90 13.34 -14.33
N ALA A 86 -2.43 12.56 -15.27
CA ALA A 86 -3.76 12.79 -15.82
C ALA A 86 -4.51 11.46 -15.89
N ALA A 87 -5.74 11.43 -15.37
CA ALA A 87 -6.60 10.28 -15.56
C ALA A 87 -6.93 10.12 -17.04
N GLU A 88 -6.70 8.93 -17.57
CA GLU A 88 -7.15 8.56 -18.92
C GLU A 88 -8.56 7.98 -18.75
N THR A 89 -9.57 8.83 -18.95
CA THR A 89 -10.96 8.35 -18.95
C THR A 89 -11.19 7.58 -20.24
N ASP A 90 -11.68 6.34 -20.15
CA ASP A 90 -12.26 5.65 -21.31
C ASP A 90 -13.42 6.49 -21.85
N ALA A 91 -13.14 7.32 -22.86
CA ALA A 91 -14.14 8.13 -23.55
C ALA A 91 -15.25 7.27 -24.19
N GLU A 92 -15.05 5.96 -24.27
CA GLU A 92 -15.96 4.95 -24.82
C GLU A 92 -16.87 4.30 -23.75
N SER A 93 -17.11 4.94 -22.61
CA SER A 93 -18.13 4.49 -21.64
C SER A 93 -19.13 5.57 -21.23
N ALA A 94 -18.94 6.82 -21.68
CA ALA A 94 -19.89 7.91 -21.39
C ALA A 94 -20.95 8.10 -22.49
N ALA A 95 -20.68 7.68 -23.73
CA ALA A 95 -21.61 7.87 -24.86
C ALA A 95 -22.73 6.80 -24.91
N ASP A 96 -22.51 5.60 -24.35
CA ASP A 96 -23.51 4.53 -24.28
C ASP A 96 -24.28 4.47 -22.94
N ALA A 97 -23.85 5.25 -21.94
CA ALA A 97 -24.50 5.31 -20.62
C ALA A 97 -25.81 6.12 -20.58
N ALA A 98 -26.18 6.80 -21.67
CA ALA A 98 -27.42 7.58 -21.75
C ALA A 98 -28.65 6.74 -22.15
N ALA A 99 -28.48 5.46 -22.52
CA ALA A 99 -29.57 4.59 -22.97
C ALA A 99 -29.88 3.39 -22.04
N ALA A 100 -29.13 3.20 -20.95
CA ALA A 100 -29.37 2.14 -19.97
C ALA A 100 -29.59 2.73 -18.57
N LEU A 101 -30.54 2.16 -17.84
CA LEU A 101 -30.87 2.44 -16.42
C LEU A 101 -29.61 2.60 -15.54
N PRO A 102 -29.66 3.36 -14.43
CA PRO A 102 -28.47 3.74 -13.67
C PRO A 102 -27.93 2.55 -12.88
N VAL A 103 -27.15 1.69 -13.53
CA VAL A 103 -26.15 0.90 -12.83
C VAL A 103 -24.87 1.73 -12.90
N ALA A 104 -24.66 2.55 -11.88
CA ALA A 104 -23.36 3.13 -11.61
C ALA A 104 -22.39 1.99 -11.31
N THR A 105 -21.85 1.34 -12.34
CA THR A 105 -20.66 0.51 -12.21
C THR A 105 -19.53 1.48 -11.95
N ALA A 106 -19.34 1.86 -10.68
CA ALA A 106 -18.16 2.59 -10.28
C ALA A 106 -16.95 1.78 -10.76
N SER A 107 -16.23 2.30 -11.75
CA SER A 107 -15.12 1.61 -12.42
C SER A 107 -14.23 0.97 -11.35
N ALA A 108 -13.98 -0.34 -11.50
CA ALA A 108 -13.18 -1.08 -10.54
C ALA A 108 -11.71 -0.61 -10.53
N ALA A 109 -11.33 0.19 -11.54
CA ALA A 109 -10.01 0.77 -11.69
C ALA A 109 -10.07 2.15 -12.34
N ILE A 110 -9.01 2.92 -12.18
CA ILE A 110 -8.78 4.23 -12.80
C ILE A 110 -7.38 4.20 -13.42
N GLU A 111 -7.29 4.62 -14.68
CA GLU A 111 -6.04 4.67 -15.42
C GLU A 111 -5.45 6.08 -15.39
N PHE A 112 -4.14 6.16 -15.25
CA PHE A 112 -3.38 7.41 -15.22
C PHE A 112 -2.23 7.36 -16.21
N ALA A 113 -2.11 8.40 -17.03
CA ALA A 113 -0.89 8.69 -17.76
C ALA A 113 0.01 9.59 -16.92
N VAL A 114 1.27 9.19 -16.81
CA VAL A 114 2.35 10.06 -16.33
C VAL A 114 2.94 10.75 -17.54
N ARG A 115 2.89 12.08 -17.56
CA ARG A 115 3.36 12.89 -18.68
C ARG A 115 4.49 13.80 -18.23
N GLU A 116 5.42 14.06 -19.13
CA GLU A 116 6.45 15.07 -18.91
C GLU A 116 5.82 16.46 -18.99
N LYS A 117 6.15 17.31 -18.02
CA LYS A 117 5.87 18.74 -18.03
C LYS A 117 7.14 19.45 -18.48
N HIS A 118 7.01 20.32 -19.47
CA HIS A 118 8.09 21.18 -19.95
C HIS A 118 7.83 22.64 -19.60
N GLY A 119 8.88 23.40 -19.30
CA GLY A 119 8.77 24.78 -18.78
C GLY A 119 8.93 24.86 -17.26
N ASP A 120 8.92 26.08 -16.70
CA ASP A 120 9.15 26.34 -15.26
C ASP A 120 10.44 25.70 -14.69
N GLY A 121 11.47 25.56 -15.53
CA GLY A 121 12.74 24.90 -15.16
C GLY A 121 12.80 23.40 -15.50
N CYS A 122 11.73 22.82 -16.01
CA CYS A 122 11.74 21.47 -16.57
C CYS A 122 12.16 21.48 -18.05
N PRO A 123 13.15 20.65 -18.45
CA PRO A 123 13.68 20.63 -19.81
C PRO A 123 12.66 20.07 -20.80
N GLY A 124 12.84 20.33 -22.09
CA GLY A 124 11.98 19.81 -23.17
C GLY A 124 11.25 20.90 -23.95
N ASP A 125 10.49 20.48 -24.97
CA ASP A 125 9.69 21.40 -25.80
C ASP A 125 8.35 21.72 -25.11
N PRO A 126 8.09 22.99 -24.72
CA PRO A 126 6.83 23.40 -24.07
C PRO A 126 5.56 23.12 -24.88
N GLN A 127 5.67 22.85 -26.18
CA GLN A 127 4.53 22.47 -27.03
C GLN A 127 4.23 20.97 -27.01
N THR A 128 4.97 20.19 -26.22
CA THR A 128 4.79 18.75 -26.09
C THR A 128 4.59 18.35 -24.62
N ALA A 129 3.83 17.28 -24.39
CA ALA A 129 3.63 16.66 -23.09
C ALA A 129 3.56 15.13 -23.26
N PRO A 130 4.70 14.50 -23.60
CA PRO A 130 4.76 13.07 -23.93
C PRO A 130 4.34 12.22 -22.73
N VAL A 131 3.68 11.10 -23.01
CA VAL A 131 3.39 10.07 -21.99
C VAL A 131 4.65 9.27 -21.76
N ARG A 132 5.13 9.26 -20.52
CA ARG A 132 6.27 8.43 -20.12
C ARG A 132 5.84 7.03 -19.71
N ASP A 133 4.79 6.95 -18.91
CA ASP A 133 4.28 5.69 -18.36
C ASP A 133 2.76 5.76 -18.21
N ARG A 134 2.13 4.59 -18.16
CA ARG A 134 0.72 4.45 -17.79
C ARG A 134 0.56 3.47 -16.64
N TYR A 135 -0.37 3.78 -15.75
CA TYR A 135 -0.71 2.96 -14.61
C TYR A 135 -2.20 2.75 -14.53
N ARG A 136 -2.60 1.59 -14.03
CA ARG A 136 -3.98 1.31 -13.65
C ARG A 136 -4.00 1.06 -12.16
N VAL A 137 -4.82 1.81 -11.44
CA VAL A 137 -5.02 1.66 -10.00
C VAL A 137 -6.39 1.05 -9.79
N GLU A 138 -6.45 -0.08 -9.10
CA GLU A 138 -7.70 -0.75 -8.78
C GLU A 138 -8.26 -0.31 -7.42
N ARG A 139 -9.57 -0.48 -7.22
CA ARG A 139 -10.24 -0.30 -5.93
C ARG A 139 -9.65 -1.18 -4.83
N SER A 140 -9.10 -2.34 -5.21
CA SER A 140 -8.37 -3.27 -4.33
C SER A 140 -7.09 -2.64 -3.76
N GLY A 141 -6.59 -1.58 -4.39
CA GLY A 141 -5.29 -0.99 -4.15
C GLY A 141 -4.15 -1.62 -4.93
N ALA A 142 -4.45 -2.60 -5.80
CA ALA A 142 -3.47 -3.08 -6.76
C ALA A 142 -3.10 -1.96 -7.74
N ILE A 143 -1.79 -1.82 -7.99
CA ILE A 143 -1.24 -0.94 -9.01
C ILE A 143 -0.66 -1.85 -10.10
N LEU A 144 -1.03 -1.54 -11.34
CA LEU A 144 -0.54 -2.18 -12.54
C LEU A 144 0.21 -1.13 -13.37
N TRP A 145 1.21 -1.57 -14.13
CA TRP A 145 1.99 -0.72 -15.04
C TRP A 145 1.79 -1.21 -16.47
N TYR A 146 1.66 -0.28 -17.42
CA TYR A 146 1.52 -0.64 -18.83
C TYR A 146 2.88 -0.99 -19.42
N ASP A 147 3.03 -2.25 -19.83
CA ASP A 147 4.18 -2.73 -20.57
C ASP A 147 3.89 -2.61 -22.07
N ALA A 148 4.70 -1.80 -22.77
CA ALA A 148 4.55 -1.57 -24.20
C ALA A 148 4.98 -2.78 -25.07
N ALA A 149 5.86 -3.64 -24.57
CA ALA A 149 6.28 -4.85 -25.28
C ALA A 149 5.19 -5.92 -25.24
N GLU A 150 4.53 -6.07 -24.08
CA GLU A 150 3.38 -6.98 -23.92
C GLU A 150 2.07 -6.35 -24.42
N GLY A 151 2.04 -5.03 -24.62
CA GLY A 151 0.87 -4.28 -25.09
C GLY A 151 -0.27 -4.24 -24.07
N GLY A 152 0.04 -4.27 -22.77
CA GLY A 152 -0.98 -4.37 -21.73
C GLY A 152 -0.49 -4.06 -20.32
N PHE A 153 -1.44 -4.02 -19.38
CA PHE A 153 -1.14 -3.80 -17.97
C PHE A 153 -0.64 -5.08 -17.29
N VAL A 154 0.56 -4.99 -16.72
CA VAL A 154 1.21 -6.04 -15.93
C VAL A 154 1.32 -5.62 -14.46
N GLY A 155 1.63 -6.57 -13.57
CA GLY A 155 1.82 -6.26 -12.15
C GLY A 155 2.96 -5.27 -11.93
N TYR A 156 2.77 -4.28 -11.04
CA TYR A 156 3.73 -3.20 -10.82
C TYR A 156 5.16 -3.67 -10.48
N ALA A 157 5.33 -4.81 -9.78
CA ALA A 157 6.66 -5.36 -9.50
C ALA A 157 7.45 -5.76 -10.76
N GLN A 158 6.77 -6.00 -11.89
CA GLN A 158 7.39 -6.33 -13.17
C GLN A 158 8.19 -5.14 -13.71
N ARG A 159 7.64 -3.92 -13.60
CA ARG A 159 8.32 -2.67 -13.98
C ARG A 159 9.75 -2.57 -13.45
N ALA A 160 9.95 -2.87 -12.16
CA ALA A 160 11.27 -2.79 -11.53
C ALA A 160 12.26 -3.82 -12.11
N ARG A 161 11.78 -4.99 -12.51
CA ARG A 161 12.59 -6.03 -13.17
C ARG A 161 12.99 -5.60 -14.57
N ASP A 162 12.05 -5.03 -15.32
CA ASP A 162 12.31 -4.58 -16.69
C ASP A 162 13.22 -3.36 -16.72
N SER A 163 13.05 -2.43 -15.78
CA SER A 163 13.94 -1.28 -15.60
C SER A 163 15.37 -1.71 -15.22
N ALA A 164 15.53 -2.81 -14.49
CA ALA A 164 16.84 -3.36 -14.13
C ALA A 164 17.46 -4.21 -15.27
N GLY A 165 16.63 -4.83 -16.11
CA GLY A 165 17.05 -5.65 -17.25
C GLY A 165 17.39 -4.87 -18.51
N GLY A 166 16.98 -3.60 -18.61
CA GLY A 166 17.22 -2.71 -19.76
C GLY A 166 18.64 -2.10 -19.86
N MET A 167 19.58 -2.48 -18.99
CA MET A 167 21.01 -2.15 -19.17
C MET A 167 21.66 -3.17 -20.10
N LEU A 168 21.47 -3.01 -21.41
CA LEU A 168 22.26 -3.70 -22.45
C LEU A 168 22.77 -2.69 -23.47
#